data_AF-A0A2W5SCW6-F1
#
_entry.id   AF-A0A2W5SCW6-F1
#
_cell.length_a   1.000
_cell.length_b   1.000
_cell.length_c   1.000
_cell.angle_alpha   90.00
_cell.angle_beta   90.00
_cell.angle_gamma   90.00
#
_symmetry.space_group_name_H-M   'P 1'
#
loop_
_entity.id
_entity.type
_entity.pdbx_description
1 polymer ?
#
loop_
_entity_poly.entity_id
_entity_poly.type
_entity_poly.pdbx_seq_one_letter_code
_entity_poly.pdbx_strand_id
1 'polypeptide(L)' 'MQQSPPPSLTTPPPGPVALPPRGLSQRETEIYWGRDRSGYRQCIGQLEGLTAWTLPPQNRS' A
#
# COMPACT_ATOMS: atom_id res chain seq x y z
N MET A 1 6.19 -8.02 27.17
CA MET A 1 4.96 -8.31 26.40
C MET A 1 5.18 -7.81 24.99
N GLN A 2 5.08 -8.66 23.99
CA GLN A 2 5.29 -8.27 22.59
C GLN A 2 4.03 -7.52 22.14
N GLN A 3 4.16 -6.22 21.84
CA GLN A 3 3.01 -5.41 21.46
C GLN A 3 2.68 -5.70 19.98
N SER A 4 1.43 -6.06 19.69
CA SER A 4 0.99 -6.31 18.33
C SER A 4 1.08 -5.03 17.48
N PRO A 5 1.45 -5.13 16.19
CA PRO A 5 1.48 -3.97 15.31
C PRO A 5 0.09 -3.32 15.17
N PRO A 6 0.03 -2.01 14.92
CA PRO A 6 -1.24 -1.34 14.66
C PRO A 6 -1.93 -1.94 13.42
N PRO A 7 -3.27 -2.06 13.43
CA PRO A 7 -4.02 -2.76 12.38
C PRO A 7 -3.89 -2.10 11.00
N SER A 8 -3.61 -0.81 10.94
CA SER A 8 -3.34 -0.07 9.70
C SER A 8 -2.14 -0.60 8.92
N LEU A 9 -1.18 -1.23 9.61
CA LEU A 9 0.03 -1.82 9.02
C LEU A 9 -0.17 -3.25 8.54
N THR A 10 -1.12 -3.99 9.13
CA THR A 10 -1.38 -5.40 8.80
C THR A 10 -2.62 -5.61 7.94
N THR A 11 -3.42 -4.57 7.70
CA THR A 11 -4.58 -4.65 6.80
C THR A 11 -4.09 -4.84 5.37
N PRO A 12 -4.56 -5.86 4.62
CA PRO A 12 -4.14 -6.05 3.25
C PRO A 12 -4.42 -4.79 2.40
N PRO A 13 -3.47 -4.38 1.56
CA PRO A 13 -3.70 -3.29 0.65
C PRO A 13 -4.79 -3.66 -0.38
N PRO A 14 -5.47 -2.67 -0.97
CA PRO A 14 -6.40 -2.92 -2.05
C PRO A 14 -5.70 -3.61 -3.22
N GLY A 15 -6.31 -4.66 -3.74
CA GLY A 15 -5.79 -5.42 -4.88
C GLY A 15 -5.85 -4.65 -6.20
N PRO A 16 -5.29 -5.24 -7.28
CA PRO A 16 -5.31 -4.63 -8.61
C PRO A 16 -6.72 -4.30 -9.07
N VAL A 17 -6.89 -3.16 -9.74
CA VAL A 17 -8.20 -2.77 -10.27
C VAL A 17 -8.50 -3.56 -11.54
N ALA A 18 -9.60 -4.33 -11.53
CA ALA A 18 -10.07 -5.04 -12.71
C ALA A 18 -10.48 -4.06 -13.82
N LEU A 19 -10.00 -4.31 -15.04
CA LEU A 19 -10.36 -3.53 -16.21
C LEU A 19 -11.65 -4.07 -16.85
N PRO A 20 -12.48 -3.20 -17.46
CA PRO A 20 -13.64 -3.64 -18.24
C PRO A 20 -13.20 -4.47 -19.46
N PRO A 21 -14.02 -5.42 -19.93
CA PRO A 21 -13.73 -6.22 -21.13
C PRO A 21 -14.02 -5.44 -22.42
N ARG A 22 -13.52 -4.21 -22.52
CA ARG A 22 -13.62 -3.32 -23.68
C ARG A 22 -12.43 -2.37 -23.75
N GLY A 23 -12.29 -1.70 -24.90
CA GLY A 23 -11.35 -0.58 -25.02
C GLY A 23 -11.65 0.52 -23.99
N LEU A 24 -10.57 1.09 -23.46
CA LEU A 24 -10.62 2.24 -22.55
C LEU A 24 -10.35 3.52 -23.32
N SER A 25 -11.10 4.56 -22.99
CA SER A 25 -10.70 5.92 -23.37
C SER A 25 -9.44 6.35 -22.60
N GLN A 26 -8.73 7.36 -23.10
CA GLN A 26 -7.56 7.91 -22.43
C GLN A 26 -7.85 8.30 -20.97
N ARG A 27 -8.98 8.97 -20.73
CA ARG A 27 -9.41 9.39 -19.39
C ARG A 27 -9.62 8.20 -18.45
N GLU A 28 -10.21 7.12 -18.95
CA GLU A 28 -10.41 5.91 -18.13
C GLU A 28 -9.08 5.25 -17.80
N THR A 29 -8.16 5.16 -18.76
CA THR A 29 -6.80 4.65 -18.53
C THR A 29 -6.09 5.42 -17.42
N GLU A 30 -6.14 6.76 -17.45
CA GLU A 30 -5.55 7.61 -16.41
C GLU A 30 -6.17 7.36 -15.02
N ILE A 31 -7.49 7.17 -14.96
CA ILE A 31 -8.20 6.86 -13.71
C ILE A 31 -7.80 5.50 -13.16
N TYR A 32 -7.84 4.45 -13.99
CA TYR A 32 -7.50 3.09 -13.56
C TYR A 32 -6.04 2.98 -13.13
N TRP A 33 -5.14 3.59 -13.90
CA TRP A 33 -3.72 3.68 -13.57
C TRP A 33 -3.47 4.48 -12.28
N GLY A 34 -4.16 5.61 -12.10
CA GLY A 34 -4.05 6.43 -10.90
C GLY A 34 -4.50 5.69 -9.64
N ARG A 35 -5.57 4.88 -9.74
CA ARG A 35 -6.04 4.02 -8.65
C ARG A 35 -5.01 2.95 -8.29
N ASP A 36 -4.49 2.25 -9.29
CA ASP A 36 -3.51 1.18 -9.09
C ASP A 36 -2.21 1.70 -8.46
N ARG A 37 -1.69 2.84 -8.96
CA ARG A 37 -0.53 3.52 -8.34
C ARG A 37 -0.77 3.93 -6.90
N SER A 38 -1.98 4.38 -6.58
CA SER A 38 -2.33 4.77 -5.20
C SER A 38 -2.33 3.56 -4.27
N GLY A 39 -2.88 2.43 -4.72
CA GLY A 39 -2.81 1.16 -4.00
C GLY A 39 -1.37 0.71 -3.75
N TYR A 40 -0.52 0.74 -4.78
CA TYR A 40 0.90 0.36 -4.65
C TYR A 40 1.66 1.24 -3.64
N ARG A 41 1.41 2.57 -3.64
CA ARG A 41 2.01 3.47 -2.65
C ARG A 41 1.55 3.17 -1.22
N GLN A 42 0.29 2.79 -1.05
CA GLN A 42 -0.23 2.36 0.26
C GLN A 42 0.48 1.07 0.73
N CYS A 43 0.68 0.08 -0.14
CA CYS A 43 1.43 -1.14 0.17
C CYS A 43 2.84 -0.82 0.68
N ILE A 44 3.55 0.07 -0.02
CA ILE A 44 4.92 0.48 0.37
C ILE A 44 4.91 1.12 1.76
N GLY A 45 4.00 2.06 2.01
CA GLY A 45 3.91 2.73 3.31
C GLY A 45 3.60 1.75 4.47
N GLN A 46 2.77 0.73 4.22
CA GLN A 46 2.52 -0.33 5.20
C GLN A 46 3.77 -1.18 5.46
N LEU A 47 4.50 -1.57 4.41
CA LEU A 47 5.74 -2.33 4.54
C LEU A 47 6.82 -1.55 5.30
N GLU A 48 7.01 -0.27 4.96
CA GLU A 48 7.94 0.63 5.66
C GLU A 48 7.55 0.79 7.13
N GLY A 49 6.26 0.97 7.42
CA GLY A 49 5.75 1.06 8.78
C GLY A 49 5.92 -0.23 9.58
N LEU A 50 5.67 -1.40 8.98
CA LEU A 50 5.93 -2.71 9.60
C LEU A 50 7.41 -2.91 9.89
N THR A 51 8.27 -2.51 8.96
CA THR A 51 9.72 -2.59 9.13
C THR A 51 10.18 -1.69 10.29
N ALA A 52 9.68 -0.46 10.35
CA ALA A 52 9.97 0.45 11.45
C ALA A 52 9.43 -0.03 12.81
N TRP A 53 8.28 -0.71 12.82
CA TRP A 53 7.70 -1.30 14.04
C TRP A 53 8.51 -2.50 14.56
N THR A 54 9.07 -3.30 13.66
CA THR A 54 9.77 -4.55 13.99
C THR A 54 11.25 -4.34 14.31
N LEU A 55 11.87 -3.25 13.82
CA LEU A 55 13.25 -2.92 14.14
C LEU A 55 13.36 -2.28 15.53
N PRO A 56 14.35 -2.68 16.35
CA PRO A 56 14.62 -1.99 17.61
C PRO A 56 15.02 -0.53 17.34
N PRO A 57 14.77 0.39 18.27
CA PRO A 57 15.26 1.76 18.14
C PRO A 57 16.79 1.73 18.09
N GLN A 58 17.34 1.99 16.91
CA GLN A 58 18.78 2.22 16.75
C GLN A 58 19.07 3.51 17.53
N ASN A 59 19.92 3.44 18.55
CA ASN A 59 20.42 4.60 19.29
C ASN A 59 20.94 5.64 18.27
N ARG A 60 20.18 6.72 18.04
CA ARG A 60 20.69 7.89 17.32
C ARG A 60 21.56 8.66 18.31
N SER A 61 22.87 8.38 18.27
CA SER A 61 23.91 9.22 18.88
C SER A 61 24.01 10.56 18.16
#